data_AF-A0A9E3XIC5-F1
#
_entry.id   AF-A0A9E3XIC5-F1
#
_cell.length_a   1.000
_cell.length_b   1.000
_cell.length_c   1.000
_cell.angle_alpha   90.00
_cell.angle_beta   90.00
_cell.angle_gamma   90.00
#
_symmetry.space_group_name_H-M   'P 1'
#
loop_
_entity.id
_entity.type
_entity.pdbx_description
1 polymer ?
#
loop_
_entity_poly.entity_id
_entity_poly.type
_entity_poly.pdbx_seq_one_letter_code
_entity_poly.pdbx_strand_id
1 'polypeptide(L)'
;TKRNVIAIMEFIRNQNSLQNCLIVLGGPDVTHNTGEYLGAGADLLVIGEGEQTLLEIAEHFRVRSAEYGARNLTSPEKVEHSALRTPHSALVNIPGLAYRLPDGSVHRTAPREKIRDLDALPLPNRPKIDLQQYLDAWKKAHGHSAVSLSTQRGCPYTCRWCSTAVYGQSYRRRSPKAVVDEIAWLQAHYD
;
A
#
# COMPACT_ATOMS: atom_id res chain seq x y z
N THR A 1 0.70 -14.43 -4.59
CA THR A 1 2.03 -14.91 -4.14
C THR A 1 3.09 -13.94 -4.63
N LYS A 2 4.30 -13.93 -4.05
CA LYS A 2 5.43 -13.10 -4.50
C LYS A 2 5.72 -13.24 -6.00
N ARG A 3 5.68 -14.47 -6.53
CA ARG A 3 5.84 -14.76 -7.95
C ARG A 3 4.84 -14.00 -8.83
N ASN A 4 3.56 -13.99 -8.45
CA ASN A 4 2.54 -13.28 -9.21
C ASN A 4 2.73 -11.75 -9.13
N VAL A 5 3.17 -11.23 -7.98
CA VAL A 5 3.46 -9.78 -7.85
C VAL A 5 4.60 -9.38 -8.77
N ILE A 6 5.69 -10.16 -8.81
CA ILE A 6 6.82 -9.94 -9.72
C ILE A 6 6.36 -10.01 -11.18
N ALA A 7 5.59 -11.03 -11.56
CA ALA A 7 5.07 -11.15 -12.93
C ALA A 7 4.19 -9.95 -13.34
N ILE A 8 3.39 -9.41 -12.41
CA ILE A 8 2.59 -8.20 -12.66
C ILE A 8 3.49 -6.98 -12.87
N MET A 9 4.53 -6.81 -12.05
CA MET A 9 5.48 -5.70 -12.22
C MET A 9 6.23 -5.81 -13.55
N GLU A 10 6.71 -6.99 -13.91
CA GLU A 10 7.36 -7.24 -15.20
C GLU A 10 6.41 -6.92 -16.36
N PHE A 11 5.14 -7.33 -16.27
CA PHE A 11 4.13 -6.94 -17.26
C PHE A 11 4.02 -5.41 -17.35
N ILE A 12 3.83 -4.70 -16.24
CA ILE A 12 3.74 -3.23 -16.21
C ILE A 12 4.97 -2.59 -16.86
N ARG A 13 6.17 -3.08 -16.55
CA ARG A 13 7.44 -2.54 -17.09
C ARG A 13 7.63 -2.82 -18.57
N ASN A 14 7.06 -3.89 -19.10
CA ASN A 14 7.16 -4.25 -20.52
C ASN A 14 6.04 -3.65 -21.39
N GLN A 15 5.05 -2.97 -20.81
CA GLN A 15 4.01 -2.28 -21.57
C GLN A 15 4.38 -0.81 -21.76
N ASN A 16 4.54 -0.36 -23.01
CA ASN A 16 4.94 1.02 -23.33
C ASN A 16 4.07 2.10 -22.68
N SER A 17 2.77 1.83 -22.54
CA SER A 17 1.81 2.75 -21.90
C SER A 17 1.88 2.78 -20.37
N LEU A 18 2.48 1.76 -19.74
CA LEU A 18 2.50 1.58 -18.27
C LEU A 18 3.92 1.60 -17.68
N GLN A 19 4.96 1.47 -18.49
CA GLN A 19 6.35 1.34 -18.04
C GLN A 19 6.82 2.50 -17.13
N ASN A 20 6.15 3.64 -17.27
CA ASN A 20 6.39 4.87 -16.55
C ASN A 20 5.54 5.06 -15.28
N CYS A 21 4.64 4.13 -14.98
CA CYS A 21 3.86 4.14 -13.75
C CYS A 21 4.77 3.95 -12.53
N LEU A 22 4.50 4.71 -11.48
CA LEU A 22 5.12 4.48 -10.18
C LEU A 22 4.57 3.18 -9.59
N ILE A 23 5.45 2.23 -9.30
CA ILE A 23 5.09 0.96 -8.64
C ILE A 23 5.45 1.08 -7.16
N VAL A 24 4.40 1.16 -6.34
CA VAL A 24 4.50 1.13 -4.88
C VAL A 24 3.94 -0.20 -4.38
N LEU A 25 4.70 -0.93 -3.58
CA LEU A 25 4.23 -2.15 -2.92
C LEU A 25 4.15 -1.96 -1.42
N GLY A 26 3.27 -2.70 -0.76
CA GLY A 26 3.15 -2.74 0.69
C GLY A 26 2.79 -4.14 1.20
N GLY A 27 2.55 -4.24 2.50
CA GLY A 27 2.13 -5.48 3.15
C GLY A 27 3.27 -6.22 3.88
N PRO A 28 2.99 -7.40 4.43
CA PRO A 28 3.94 -8.10 5.30
C PRO A 28 5.18 -8.60 4.54
N ASP A 29 5.01 -9.05 3.31
CA ASP A 29 6.07 -9.73 2.56
C ASP A 29 7.21 -8.80 2.12
N VAL A 30 6.91 -7.52 1.82
CA VAL A 30 7.92 -6.55 1.37
C VAL A 30 8.94 -6.21 2.45
N THR A 31 8.59 -6.40 3.72
CA THR A 31 9.47 -6.17 4.88
C THR A 31 10.65 -7.15 4.90
N HIS A 32 10.39 -8.40 4.48
CA HIS A 32 11.38 -9.47 4.48
C HIS A 32 12.10 -9.62 3.14
N ASN A 33 11.50 -9.16 2.04
CA ASN A 33 11.99 -9.38 0.67
C ASN A 33 12.31 -8.08 -0.09
N THR A 34 12.74 -7.04 0.63
CA THR A 34 12.89 -5.67 0.10
C THR A 34 13.81 -5.60 -1.12
N GLY A 35 14.99 -6.22 -1.04
CA GLY A 35 15.97 -6.19 -2.14
C GLY A 35 15.46 -6.87 -3.42
N GLU A 36 14.69 -7.95 -3.27
CA GLU A 36 14.13 -8.69 -4.41
C GLU A 36 13.02 -7.91 -5.10
N TYR A 37 12.09 -7.32 -4.34
CA TYR A 37 11.04 -6.50 -4.93
C TYR A 37 11.59 -5.23 -5.61
N LEU A 38 12.55 -4.55 -4.99
CA LEU A 38 13.25 -3.40 -5.61
C LEU A 38 14.13 -3.85 -6.79
N GLY A 39 14.59 -5.09 -6.81
CA GLY A 39 15.36 -5.67 -7.93
C GLY A 39 14.48 -6.01 -9.12
N ALA A 40 13.26 -6.48 -8.84
CA ALA A 40 12.26 -6.82 -9.83
C ALA A 40 11.51 -5.60 -10.41
N GLY A 41 11.84 -4.38 -9.99
CA GLY A 41 11.35 -3.15 -10.60
C GLY A 41 10.28 -2.39 -9.81
N ALA A 42 10.05 -2.70 -8.54
CA ALA A 42 9.32 -1.79 -7.64
C ALA A 42 10.13 -0.50 -7.43
N ASP A 43 9.46 0.65 -7.44
CA ASP A 43 10.13 1.94 -7.21
C ASP A 43 10.19 2.25 -5.70
N LEU A 44 9.09 2.01 -4.97
CA LEU A 44 8.97 2.25 -3.53
C LEU A 44 8.31 1.05 -2.83
N LEU A 45 8.75 0.79 -1.61
CA LEU A 45 8.13 -0.19 -0.72
C LEU A 45 7.69 0.50 0.57
N VAL A 46 6.46 0.24 0.99
CA VAL A 46 5.88 0.68 2.25
C VAL A 46 6.08 -0.40 3.30
N ILE A 47 6.86 -0.07 4.32
CA ILE A 47 7.24 -0.93 5.44
C ILE A 47 6.42 -0.54 6.67
N GLY A 48 5.61 -1.48 7.17
CA GLY A 48 4.69 -1.24 8.28
C GLY A 48 3.28 -0.88 7.80
N GLU A 49 2.58 -0.09 8.62
CA GLU A 49 1.24 0.41 8.30
C GLU A 49 1.30 1.45 7.18
N GLY A 50 0.45 1.27 6.17
CA GLY A 50 0.58 2.02 4.91
C GLY A 50 -0.27 3.27 4.79
N GLU A 51 -1.22 3.50 5.70
CA GLU A 51 -2.24 4.54 5.56
C GLU A 51 -1.63 5.94 5.39
N GLN A 52 -0.75 6.34 6.29
CA GLN A 52 -0.14 7.67 6.26
C GLN A 52 1.03 7.73 5.27
N THR A 53 1.86 6.69 5.24
CA THR A 53 3.00 6.62 4.31
C THR A 53 2.55 6.67 2.85
N LEU A 54 1.50 5.94 2.48
CA LEU A 54 0.96 5.97 1.13
C LEU A 54 0.29 7.31 0.80
N LEU A 55 -0.36 7.95 1.78
CA LEU A 55 -0.90 9.30 1.62
C LEU A 55 0.22 10.30 1.31
N GLU A 56 1.30 10.30 2.08
CA GLU A 56 2.45 11.20 1.88
C GLU A 56 3.15 10.93 0.53
N ILE A 57 3.26 9.66 0.11
CA ILE A 57 3.71 9.33 -1.26
C ILE A 57 2.76 9.95 -2.28
N ALA A 58 1.45 9.72 -2.16
CA ALA A 58 0.47 10.21 -3.12
C ALA A 58 0.49 11.75 -3.22
N GLU A 59 0.61 12.45 -2.10
CA GLU A 59 0.73 13.91 -2.05
C GLU A 59 2.02 14.39 -2.71
N HIS A 60 3.15 13.76 -2.40
CA HIS A 60 4.45 14.07 -3.00
C HIS A 60 4.40 13.95 -4.54
N PHE A 61 3.83 12.87 -5.06
CA PHE A 61 3.73 12.66 -6.51
C PHE A 61 2.60 13.46 -7.17
N ARG A 62 1.54 13.83 -6.45
CA ARG A 62 0.49 14.74 -6.94
C ARG A 62 1.05 16.12 -7.22
N VAL A 63 1.82 16.68 -6.29
CA VAL A 63 2.49 17.98 -6.47
C VAL A 63 3.42 17.93 -7.67
N ARG A 64 4.24 16.89 -7.78
CA ARG A 64 5.12 16.70 -8.95
C ARG A 64 4.37 16.57 -10.26
N SER A 65 3.25 15.83 -10.30
CA SER A 65 2.45 15.68 -11.51
C SER A 65 1.85 17.02 -11.94
N ALA A 66 1.39 17.84 -10.99
CA ALA A 66 0.89 19.19 -11.25
C ALA A 66 2.00 20.14 -11.73
N GLU A 67 3.16 20.15 -11.07
CA GLU A 67 4.32 20.94 -11.49
C GLU A 67 4.87 20.51 -12.86
N TYR A 68 4.85 19.21 -13.14
CA TYR A 68 5.26 18.65 -14.43
C TYR A 68 4.25 19.01 -15.52
N GLY A 69 2.94 18.94 -15.23
CA GLY A 69 1.89 19.40 -16.13
C GLY A 69 2.00 20.90 -16.44
N ALA A 70 2.33 21.72 -15.44
CA ALA A 70 2.53 23.16 -15.61
C ALA A 70 3.77 23.50 -16.45
N ARG A 71 4.88 22.75 -16.31
CA ARG A 71 6.12 22.95 -17.08
C ARG A 71 6.03 22.46 -18.54
N ASN A 72 5.11 21.54 -18.84
CA ASN A 72 4.99 20.93 -20.18
C ASN A 72 3.91 21.58 -21.08
N LEU A 73 3.27 22.67 -20.64
CA LEU A 73 2.41 23.49 -21.50
C LEU A 73 3.21 24.30 -22.55
N THR A 74 4.55 24.33 -22.47
CA THR A 74 5.40 25.16 -23.33
C THR A 74 6.28 24.40 -24.32
N SER A 75 6.29 23.06 -24.35
CA SER A 75 6.92 22.31 -25.46
C SER A 75 6.49 20.83 -25.50
N PRO A 76 6.07 20.27 -26.65
CA PRO A 76 5.61 18.87 -26.76
C PRO A 76 6.72 17.82 -26.89
N GLU A 77 8.00 18.19 -26.76
CA GLU A 77 9.09 17.27 -27.11
C GLU A 77 9.52 16.34 -25.95
N LYS A 78 9.36 15.03 -26.19
CA LYS A 78 10.01 13.88 -25.55
C LYS A 78 10.38 14.06 -24.08
N VAL A 79 9.41 13.82 -23.21
CA VAL A 79 9.67 13.91 -21.78
C VAL A 79 10.13 12.56 -21.22
N GLU A 80 11.32 12.58 -20.60
CA GLU A 80 11.91 11.48 -19.82
C GLU A 80 11.03 11.17 -18.61
N HIS A 81 10.00 10.34 -18.81
CA HIS A 81 9.15 9.83 -17.74
C HIS A 81 9.92 9.06 -16.64
N SER A 82 11.18 8.70 -16.90
CA SER A 82 12.14 8.14 -15.93
C SER A 82 12.33 9.05 -14.71
N ALA A 83 12.20 10.37 -14.88
CA ALA A 83 12.39 11.37 -13.82
C ALA A 83 11.29 11.33 -12.75
N LEU A 84 10.11 10.76 -13.05
CA LEU A 84 9.03 10.50 -12.07
C LEU A 84 9.29 9.27 -11.22
N ARG A 85 10.26 8.43 -11.58
CA ARG A 85 10.60 7.20 -10.86
C ARG A 85 11.83 7.34 -9.97
N THR A 86 12.64 8.39 -10.16
CA THR A 86 13.88 8.56 -9.40
C THR A 86 13.57 9.02 -7.97
N PRO A 87 14.00 8.27 -6.94
CA PRO A 87 13.84 8.69 -5.56
C PRO A 87 14.59 10.00 -5.31
N HIS A 88 13.87 11.05 -4.96
CA HIS A 88 14.44 12.37 -4.70
C HIS A 88 14.73 12.55 -3.21
N SER A 89 15.57 13.53 -2.86
CA SER A 89 15.95 13.85 -1.48
C SER A 89 14.75 14.08 -0.56
N ALA A 90 13.60 14.52 -1.10
CA ALA A 90 12.37 14.70 -0.35
C ALA A 90 11.76 13.39 0.21
N LEU A 91 11.98 12.24 -0.44
CA LEU A 91 11.46 10.95 0.05
C LEU A 91 12.17 10.46 1.32
N VAL A 92 13.36 10.99 1.62
CA VAL A 92 14.12 10.68 2.85
C VAL A 92 13.30 11.00 4.11
N ASN A 93 12.36 11.95 4.00
CA ASN A 93 11.56 12.43 5.12
C ASN A 93 10.21 11.73 5.27
N ILE A 94 9.89 10.70 4.48
CA ILE A 94 8.64 9.94 4.62
C ILE A 94 8.93 8.65 5.40
N PRO A 95 8.54 8.56 6.69
CA PRO A 95 8.72 7.35 7.49
C PRO A 95 8.03 6.12 6.90
N GLY A 96 8.65 4.95 7.10
CA GLY A 96 8.12 3.66 6.65
C GLY A 96 8.34 3.34 5.17
N LEU A 97 9.35 3.93 4.53
CA LEU A 97 9.73 3.63 3.14
C LEU A 97 11.01 2.82 3.01
N ALA A 98 11.07 2.05 1.94
CA ALA A 98 12.31 1.51 1.39
C ALA A 98 12.37 1.73 -0.14
N TYR A 99 13.55 2.11 -0.64
CA TYR A 99 13.78 2.34 -2.07
C TYR A 99 15.25 2.15 -2.43
N ARG A 100 15.56 2.14 -3.74
CA ARG A 100 16.92 1.94 -4.24
C ARG A 100 17.62 3.29 -4.48
N LEU A 101 18.86 3.42 -4.01
CA LEU A 101 19.73 4.56 -4.29
C LEU A 101 20.41 4.44 -5.66
N PRO A 102 20.97 5.53 -6.22
CA PRO A 102 21.66 5.48 -7.51
C PRO A 102 22.83 4.50 -7.57
N ASP A 103 23.48 4.23 -6.43
CA ASP A 103 24.56 3.24 -6.29
C ASP A 103 24.04 1.77 -6.26
N GLY A 104 22.73 1.59 -6.36
CA GLY A 104 22.07 0.29 -6.32
C GLY A 104 21.77 -0.23 -4.91
N SER A 105 22.20 0.45 -3.84
CA SER A 105 21.93 0.03 -2.47
C SER A 105 20.47 0.29 -2.04
N VAL A 106 20.00 -0.43 -1.03
CA VAL A 106 18.64 -0.24 -0.49
C VAL A 106 18.70 0.75 0.67
N HIS A 107 17.99 1.87 0.54
CA HIS A 107 17.76 2.81 1.62
C HIS A 107 16.43 2.51 2.31
N ARG A 108 16.42 2.59 3.65
CA ARG A 108 15.20 2.54 4.47
C ARG A 108 15.14 3.78 5.33
N THR A 109 14.00 4.47 5.28
CA THR A 109 13.72 5.61 6.17
C THR A 109 13.42 5.12 7.59
N ALA A 110 13.32 6.05 8.54
CA ALA A 110 12.89 5.73 9.90
C ALA A 110 11.55 4.95 9.92
N PRO A 111 11.37 3.98 10.84
CA PRO A 111 10.08 3.31 11.01
C PRO A 111 8.97 4.31 11.33
N ARG A 112 7.79 4.12 10.74
CA ARG A 112 6.61 4.93 11.05
C ARG A 112 6.02 4.55 12.40
N GLU A 113 5.63 5.56 13.18
CA GLU A 113 4.83 5.33 14.38
C GLU A 113 3.47 4.73 14.00
N LYS A 114 3.06 3.72 14.77
CA LYS A 114 1.82 3.00 14.55
C LYS A 114 0.63 3.85 14.99
N ILE A 115 -0.46 3.77 14.23
CA ILE A 115 -1.70 4.51 14.51
C ILE A 115 -2.31 4.01 15.83
N ARG A 116 -2.27 4.81 16.89
CA ARG A 116 -2.70 4.37 18.23
C ARG A 116 -4.20 4.18 18.31
N ASP A 117 -4.95 5.19 17.89
CA ASP A 117 -6.41 5.16 17.85
C ASP A 117 -6.89 4.65 16.49
N LEU A 118 -7.41 3.42 16.48
CA LEU A 118 -7.92 2.80 15.26
C LEU A 118 -9.32 3.31 14.88
N ASP A 119 -10.05 3.94 15.79
CA ASP A 119 -11.37 4.51 15.51
C ASP A 119 -11.28 5.85 14.78
N ALA A 120 -10.10 6.49 14.82
CA ALA A 120 -9.79 7.67 13.99
C ALA A 120 -9.69 7.35 12.49
N LEU A 121 -9.56 6.07 12.12
CA LEU A 121 -9.56 5.66 10.73
C LEU A 121 -11.00 5.60 10.18
N PRO A 122 -11.25 6.10 8.97
CA PRO A 122 -12.56 5.95 8.34
C PRO A 122 -12.83 4.46 8.04
N LEU A 123 -14.10 4.14 7.85
CA LEU A 123 -14.47 2.83 7.32
C LEU A 123 -13.76 2.58 5.98
N PRO A 124 -13.35 1.32 5.69
CA PRO A 124 -12.87 0.96 4.37
C PRO A 124 -13.86 1.42 3.30
N ASN A 125 -13.34 2.05 2.24
CA ASN A 125 -14.17 2.60 1.15
C ASN A 125 -14.69 1.48 0.24
N ARG A 126 -15.55 0.62 0.78
CA ARG A 126 -16.21 -0.49 0.11
C ARG A 126 -17.11 -0.05 -1.06
N PRO A 127 -17.82 1.09 -1.00
CA PRO A 127 -18.61 1.56 -2.14
C PRO A 127 -17.78 1.88 -3.39
N LYS A 128 -16.46 2.07 -3.27
CA LYS A 128 -15.57 2.35 -4.41
C LYS A 128 -15.23 1.10 -5.23
N ILE A 129 -15.52 -0.09 -4.72
CA ILE A 129 -15.33 -1.35 -5.43
C ILE A 129 -16.66 -2.09 -5.53
N ASP A 130 -16.81 -2.93 -6.54
CA ASP A 130 -17.94 -3.84 -6.63
C ASP A 130 -17.75 -4.98 -5.63
N LEU A 131 -18.18 -4.75 -4.38
CA LEU A 131 -18.02 -5.73 -3.31
C LEU A 131 -18.84 -7.00 -3.57
N GLN A 132 -19.95 -6.91 -4.33
CA GLN A 132 -20.83 -8.04 -4.60
C GLN A 132 -20.09 -9.16 -5.34
N GLN A 133 -19.19 -8.81 -6.27
CA GLN A 133 -18.36 -9.80 -6.97
C GLN A 133 -17.53 -10.67 -6.00
N TYR A 134 -17.04 -10.09 -4.90
CA TYR A 134 -16.27 -10.82 -3.89
C TYR A 134 -17.18 -11.70 -3.02
N LEU A 135 -18.36 -11.18 -2.64
CA LEU A 135 -19.35 -11.92 -1.86
C LEU A 135 -19.86 -13.14 -2.64
N ASP A 136 -20.21 -12.95 -3.92
CA ASP A 136 -20.69 -14.01 -4.80
C ASP A 136 -19.62 -15.07 -5.04
N ALA A 137 -18.36 -14.66 -5.27
CA ALA A 137 -17.25 -15.59 -5.43
C ALA A 137 -17.06 -16.46 -4.18
N TRP A 138 -17.13 -15.85 -2.99
CA TRP A 138 -17.03 -16.58 -1.73
C TRP A 138 -18.22 -17.51 -1.51
N LYS A 139 -19.45 -17.01 -1.76
CA LYS A 139 -20.69 -17.78 -1.64
C LYS A 139 -20.73 -18.97 -2.58
N LYS A 140 -20.22 -18.83 -3.81
CA LYS A 140 -20.09 -19.94 -4.76
C LYS A 140 -19.16 -21.04 -4.24
N ALA A 141 -18.07 -20.68 -3.56
CA ALA A 141 -17.10 -21.63 -3.05
C ALA A 141 -17.50 -22.25 -1.69
N HIS A 142 -18.25 -21.52 -0.86
CA HIS A 142 -18.46 -21.86 0.55
C HIS A 142 -19.94 -21.91 1.00
N GLY A 143 -20.90 -21.60 0.12
CA GLY A 143 -22.34 -21.67 0.38
C GLY A 143 -22.92 -20.47 1.15
N HIS A 144 -22.09 -19.53 1.61
CA HIS A 144 -22.51 -18.31 2.29
C HIS A 144 -21.62 -17.13 1.91
N SER A 145 -22.11 -15.90 1.99
CA SER A 145 -21.29 -14.70 1.82
C SER A 145 -20.31 -14.52 3.00
N ALA A 146 -19.17 -13.85 2.78
CA ALA A 146 -18.28 -13.43 3.85
C ALA A 146 -17.52 -12.15 3.47
N VAL A 147 -17.34 -11.26 4.45
CA VAL A 147 -16.57 -10.03 4.28
C VAL A 147 -15.58 -9.88 5.43
N SER A 148 -14.40 -9.34 5.13
CA SER A 148 -13.39 -9.08 6.15
C SER A 148 -13.71 -7.81 6.95
N LEU A 149 -13.52 -7.91 8.25
CA LEU A 149 -13.59 -6.80 9.20
C LEU A 149 -12.36 -6.86 10.11
N SER A 150 -11.72 -5.70 10.34
CA SER A 150 -10.59 -5.60 11.26
C SER A 150 -11.06 -5.00 12.58
N THR A 151 -10.96 -5.76 13.67
CA THR A 151 -11.28 -5.31 15.04
C THR A 151 -10.05 -4.84 15.81
N GLN A 152 -8.86 -5.26 15.36
CA GLN A 152 -7.59 -4.99 16.02
C GLN A 152 -6.42 -5.03 15.04
N ARG A 153 -5.30 -4.45 15.47
CA ARG A 153 -4.00 -4.54 14.79
C ARG A 153 -2.90 -4.94 15.76
N GLY A 154 -2.09 -5.88 15.33
CA GLY A 154 -0.97 -6.43 16.10
C GLY A 154 -1.38 -7.56 17.06
N CYS A 155 -0.37 -8.18 17.65
CA CYS A 155 -0.47 -9.21 18.67
C CYS A 155 0.59 -8.94 19.75
N PRO A 156 0.26 -9.00 21.06
CA PRO A 156 1.23 -8.77 22.14
C PRO A 156 2.14 -9.97 22.40
N TYR A 157 1.86 -11.12 21.78
CA TYR A 157 2.65 -12.34 21.96
C TYR A 157 3.93 -12.34 21.13
N THR A 158 4.94 -13.06 21.61
CA THR A 158 6.30 -13.10 21.05
C THR A 158 6.61 -14.44 20.36
N CYS A 159 5.61 -15.05 19.71
CA CYS A 159 5.74 -16.35 19.06
C CYS A 159 6.84 -16.33 17.99
N ARG A 160 7.79 -17.26 18.06
CA ARG A 160 8.97 -17.31 17.16
C ARG A 160 8.63 -17.51 15.68
N TRP A 161 7.45 -18.05 15.39
CA TRP A 161 6.97 -18.39 14.05
C TRP A 161 5.96 -17.37 13.50
N CYS A 162 5.62 -16.34 14.27
CA CYS A 162 4.64 -15.34 13.86
C CYS A 162 5.32 -14.19 13.09
N SER A 163 4.74 -13.79 11.96
CA SER A 163 5.15 -12.55 11.29
C SER A 163 4.56 -11.35 12.02
N THR A 164 5.43 -10.44 12.44
CA THR A 164 5.06 -9.14 13.01
C THR A 164 5.42 -7.98 12.07
N ALA A 165 5.60 -8.27 10.77
CA ALA A 165 6.16 -7.35 9.78
C ALA A 165 5.41 -6.01 9.65
N VAL A 166 4.07 -6.03 9.69
CA VAL A 166 3.26 -4.81 9.51
C VAL A 166 2.97 -4.14 10.85
N TYR A 167 2.40 -4.88 11.79
CA TYR A 167 1.87 -4.31 13.03
C TYR A 167 2.83 -4.41 14.22
N GLY A 168 3.98 -5.07 14.06
CA GLY A 168 4.92 -5.38 15.14
C GLY A 168 4.26 -6.10 16.34
N GLN A 169 4.97 -6.10 17.46
CA GLN A 169 4.42 -6.50 18.76
C GLN A 169 3.61 -5.33 19.35
N SER A 170 2.43 -5.07 18.80
CA SER A 170 1.48 -4.09 19.32
C SER A 170 0.14 -4.74 19.61
N TYR A 171 -0.70 -4.09 20.40
CA TYR A 171 -2.09 -4.51 20.60
C TYR A 171 -2.97 -3.28 20.64
N ARG A 172 -3.60 -2.98 19.51
CA ARG A 172 -4.44 -1.80 19.32
C ARG A 172 -5.78 -2.28 18.81
N ARG A 173 -6.86 -1.84 19.46
CA ARG A 173 -8.22 -2.30 19.18
C ARG A 173 -9.10 -1.13 18.81
N ARG A 174 -10.08 -1.42 17.98
CA ARG A 174 -11.21 -0.54 17.77
C ARG A 174 -12.18 -0.65 18.94
N SER A 175 -12.99 0.37 19.17
CA SER A 175 -14.06 0.26 20.16
C SER A 175 -15.08 -0.79 19.72
N PRO A 176 -15.71 -1.52 20.68
CA PRO A 176 -16.81 -2.42 20.35
C PRO A 176 -17.94 -1.74 19.58
N LYS A 177 -18.21 -0.46 19.90
CA LYS A 177 -19.21 0.35 19.19
C LYS A 177 -18.84 0.52 17.71
N ALA A 178 -17.62 0.97 17.40
CA ALA A 178 -17.20 1.15 16.01
C ALA A 178 -17.25 -0.14 15.19
N VAL A 179 -16.96 -1.29 15.83
CA VAL A 179 -17.06 -2.61 15.20
C VAL A 179 -18.52 -2.98 14.92
N VAL A 180 -19.42 -2.83 15.90
CA VAL A 180 -20.84 -3.14 15.74
C VAL A 180 -21.51 -2.21 14.72
N ASP A 181 -21.16 -0.93 14.73
CA ASP A 181 -21.67 0.04 13.77
C ASP A 181 -21.27 -0.35 12.33
N GLU A 182 -20.03 -0.84 12.11
CA GLU A 182 -19.61 -1.35 10.80
C GLU A 182 -20.34 -2.65 10.40
N ILE A 183 -20.58 -3.56 11.34
CA ILE A 183 -21.36 -4.78 11.07
C ILE A 183 -22.78 -4.42 10.63
N ALA A 184 -23.44 -3.54 11.37
CA ALA A 184 -24.80 -3.08 11.04
C ALA A 184 -24.82 -2.38 9.67
N TRP A 185 -23.81 -1.55 9.39
CA TRP A 185 -23.68 -0.91 8.09
C TRP A 185 -23.50 -1.94 6.96
N LEU A 186 -22.65 -2.95 7.14
CA LEU A 186 -22.45 -4.02 6.15
C LEU A 186 -23.73 -4.80 5.87
N GLN A 187 -24.47 -5.18 6.90
CA GLN A 187 -25.75 -5.89 6.76
C GLN A 187 -26.84 -5.06 6.07
N ALA A 188 -26.78 -3.73 6.20
CA ALA A 188 -27.74 -2.84 5.57
C ALA A 188 -27.43 -2.57 4.08
N HIS A 189 -26.21 -2.82 3.62
CA HIS A 189 -25.76 -2.46 2.26
C HIS A 189 -25.42 -3.65 1.37
N TYR A 190 -25.30 -4.85 1.92
CA TYR A 190 -24.86 -6.04 1.18
C TYR A 190 -25.59 -7.31 1.65
N ASP A 191 -25.83 -8.22 0.70
CA ASP A 191 -26.58 -9.48 0.87
C ASP A 191 -25.70 -10.73 1.09
#